data_AF-A0A6G3X0K0-F1
#
_entry.id   AF-A0A6G3X0K0-F1
#
_cell.length_a   1.000
_cell.length_b   1.000
_cell.length_c   1.000
_cell.angle_alpha   90.00
_cell.angle_beta   90.00
_cell.angle_gamma   90.00
#
_symmetry.space_group_name_H-M   'P 1'
#
loop_
_entity.id
_entity.type
_entity.pdbx_description
1 polymer ?
#
loop_
_entity_poly.entity_id
_entity_poly.type
_entity_poly.pdbx_seq_one_letter_code
_entity_poly.pdbx_strand_id
1 'polypeptide(L)' 'GRKHIVRRMLAEAGFPVERLVRTSFGPIPLGDQKSGWLRRLTNTEVGMLMREVGL' A
#
# COMPACT_ATOMS: atom_id res chain seq x y z
N GLY A 1 -6.71 1.09 -8.06
CA GLY A 1 -6.23 -0.30 -8.16
C GLY A 1 -7.29 -1.18 -8.79
N ARG A 2 -6.99 -1.86 -9.90
CA ARG A 2 -7.94 -2.78 -10.57
C ARG A 2 -8.14 -4.05 -9.73
N LYS A 3 -9.32 -4.67 -9.80
CA LYS A 3 -9.67 -5.89 -9.04
C LYS A 3 -8.59 -6.98 -9.21
N HIS A 4 -8.03 -7.41 -8.08
CA HIS A 4 -7.01 -8.46 -7.97
C HIS A 4 -5.82 -8.31 -8.94
N ILE A 5 -5.42 -7.09 -9.30
CA ILE A 5 -4.47 -6.86 -10.41
C ILE A 5 -3.15 -7.63 -10.24
N VAL A 6 -2.52 -7.56 -9.06
CA VAL A 6 -1.25 -8.25 -8.80
C VAL A 6 -1.38 -9.77 -8.93
N ARG A 7 -2.42 -10.34 -8.30
CA ARG A 7 -2.66 -11.80 -8.35
C ARG A 7 -2.96 -12.27 -9.77
N ARG A 8 -3.74 -11.51 -10.55
CA ARG A 8 -4.03 -11.83 -11.94
C ARG A 8 -2.79 -11.74 -12.82
N MET A 9 -2.00 -10.67 -12.67
CA MET A 9 -0.78 -10.48 -13.45
C MET A 9 0.24 -11.60 -13.20
N LEU A 10 0.47 -11.98 -11.95
CA LEU A 10 1.46 -13.02 -11.63
C LEU A 10 0.95 -14.43 -11.93
N ALA A 11 -0.35 -14.70 -11.78
CA ALA A 11 -0.93 -15.98 -12.22
C ALA A 11 -0.79 -16.18 -13.73
N GLU A 12 -1.02 -15.14 -14.53
CA GLU A 12 -0.83 -15.18 -15.99
C GLU A 12 0.62 -15.51 -16.37
N ALA A 13 1.59 -15.02 -15.58
CA ALA A 13 3.00 -15.32 -15.77
C ALA A 13 3.43 -16.70 -15.22
N GLY A 14 2.51 -17.52 -14.70
CA GLY A 14 2.81 -18.84 -14.12
C GLY A 14 3.28 -18.82 -12.66
N PHE A 15 3.17 -17.68 -11.98
CA PHE A 15 3.58 -17.48 -10.59
C PHE A 15 2.38 -17.13 -9.70
N PRO A 16 1.51 -18.08 -9.34
CA PRO A 16 0.35 -17.78 -8.51
C PRO A 16 0.76 -17.24 -7.14
N VAL A 17 0.11 -16.16 -6.70
CA VAL A 17 0.43 -15.51 -5.43
C VAL A 17 -0.28 -16.20 -4.28
N GLU A 18 0.47 -16.70 -3.30
CA GLU A 18 -0.08 -17.23 -2.04
C GLU A 18 -0.45 -16.09 -1.09
N ARG A 19 0.53 -15.24 -0.74
CA ARG A 19 0.38 -14.14 0.23
C ARG A 19 0.69 -12.80 -0.42
N LEU A 20 -0.18 -11.82 -0.20
CA LEU A 20 -0.01 -10.45 -0.69
C LEU A 20 -0.24 -9.46 0.45
N VAL A 21 0.76 -8.66 0.76
CA VAL A 21 0.69 -7.58 1.76
C VAL A 21 1.16 -6.30 1.10
N ARG A 22 0.44 -5.20 1.33
CA ARG A 22 0.87 -3.87 0.91
C ARG A 22 1.66 -3.24 2.07
N THR A 23 2.95 -3.05 1.88
CA THR A 23 3.87 -2.51 2.89
C THR A 23 4.04 -0.99 2.82
N SER A 24 3.54 -0.35 1.76
CA SER A 24 3.53 1.11 1.61
C SER A 24 2.39 1.58 0.70
N PHE A 25 2.00 2.83 0.85
CA PHE A 25 1.08 3.52 -0.06
C PHE A 25 1.58 4.94 -0.29
N GLY A 26 2.02 5.22 -1.52
CA GLY A 26 2.75 6.45 -1.82
C GLY A 26 3.95 6.58 -0.86
N PRO A 27 4.15 7.76 -0.22
CA PRO A 27 5.25 8.02 0.69
C PRO A 27 5.05 7.40 2.08
N ILE A 28 3.92 6.74 2.36
CA ILE A 28 3.58 6.26 3.69
C ILE A 28 3.92 4.77 3.85
N PRO A 29 4.90 4.40 4.69
CA PRO A 29 5.19 3.00 5.00
C PRO A 29 4.20 2.43 6.03
N LEU A 30 4.01 1.10 5.99
CA LEU A 30 3.26 0.35 7.01
C LEU A 30 3.96 0.39 8.38
N GLY A 31 5.30 0.39 8.38
CA GLY A 31 6.10 0.39 9.60
C GLY A 31 5.89 -0.87 10.45
N ASP A 32 5.83 -0.67 11.76
CA ASP A 32 5.62 -1.67 12.80
C ASP A 32 4.13 -1.91 13.13
N GLN A 33 3.22 -1.36 12.32
CA GLN A 33 1.78 -1.44 12.56
C GLN A 33 1.27 -2.88 12.45
N LYS A 34 0.61 -3.35 13.51
CA LYS A 34 0.01 -4.68 13.58
C LYS A 34 -1.23 -4.79 12.69
N SER A 35 -1.50 -6.00 12.23
CA SER A 35 -2.72 -6.32 11.47
C SER A 35 -3.97 -5.94 12.27
N GLY A 36 -4.95 -5.32 11.59
CA GLY A 36 -6.22 -4.89 12.18
C GLY A 36 -6.16 -3.57 12.95
N TRP A 37 -4.99 -2.96 13.11
CA TRP A 37 -4.87 -1.69 13.84
C TRP A 37 -5.06 -0.50 12.92
N LEU A 38 -5.66 0.56 13.45
CA LEU A 38 -5.73 1.88 12.81
C LEU A 38 -4.91 2.87 13.61
N ARG A 39 -4.19 3.75 12.91
CA ARG A 39 -3.49 4.89 13.51
C ARG A 39 -3.83 6.16 12.77
N ARG A 40 -3.73 7.30 13.45
CA ARG A 40 -3.76 8.60 12.79
C ARG A 40 -2.44 8.83 12.04
N LEU A 41 -2.53 9.50 10.89
CA LEU A 41 -1.36 10.04 10.22
C LEU A 41 -0.83 11.23 11.02
N THR A 42 0.49 11.37 11.06
CA THR A 42 1.15 12.57 11.58
C THR A 42 0.97 13.74 10.62
N ASN A 43 1.13 14.97 11.10
CA ASN A 43 1.07 16.16 10.23
C ASN A 43 2.11 16.09 9.10
N THR A 44 3.28 15.52 9.36
CA THR A 44 4.33 15.29 8.36
C THR A 44 3.84 14.37 7.24
N GLU A 45 3.22 13.25 7.58
CA GLU A 45 2.69 12.28 6.61
C GLU A 45 1.53 12.86 5.80
N VAL A 46 0.66 13.66 6.42
CA VAL A 46 -0.38 14.40 5.70
C VAL A 46 0.25 15.34 4.68
N GLY A 47 1.25 16.13 5.08
CA GLY A 47 1.97 17.02 4.16
C GLY A 47 2.69 16.29 3.03
N MET A 48 3.22 15.08 3.28
CA MET A 48 3.80 14.23 2.23
C MET A 48 2.76 13.84 1.19
N LEU A 49 1.55 13.44 1.61
CA LEU A 49 0.48 13.05 0.70
C LEU A 49 -0.07 14.23 -0.11
N MET A 50 -0.15 15.43 0.49
CA MET A 50 -0.57 16.64 -0.24
C MET A 50 0.41 16.97 -1.37
N ARG A 51 1.72 16.90 -1.10
CA ARG A 51 2.75 17.14 -2.12
C ARG A 51 2.68 16.17 -3.30
N GLU A 52 2.38 14.89 -3.07
CA GLU A 52 2.27 13.87 -4.15
C GLU A 52 1.20 14.20 -5.19
N VAL A 53 0.21 15.03 -4.82
CA VAL A 53 -0.86 15.49 -5.72
C VAL A 53 -0.75 16.98 -6.06
N GLY A 54 0.38 17.62 -5.73
CA GLY A 54 0.66 19.02 -6.07
C GLY A 54 -0.04 20.05 -5.17
N LEU A 55 -0.36 19.69 -3.92
CA LEU A 55 -0.95 20.57 -2.90
C LEU A 55 0.05 20.93 -1.79
#